data_AF-A0A0A6RLD8-F1
#
_entry.id   AF-A0A0A6RLD8-F1
#
_cell.length_a   1.000
_cell.length_b   1.000
_cell.length_c   1.000
_cell.angle_alpha   90.00
_cell.angle_beta   90.00
_cell.angle_gamma   90.00
#
_symmetry.space_group_name_H-M   'P 1'
#
loop_
_entity.id
_entity.type
_entity.pdbx_description
1 polymer ?
#
loop_
_entity_poly.entity_id
_entity_poly.type
_entity_poly.pdbx_seq_one_letter_code
_entity_poly.pdbx_strand_id
1 'polypeptide(L)'
;MNKNIIGLDWDGVVSDYGAAFSYLMQLFQHCVIITVNDRITHDIAADVLNIEKDKISIEICPDSRVVDYPTWKAEMCLKHRVDIMFDDDPNVVLACQEQEILAITVSEYIYRYE
;
A
#
# COMPACT_ATOMS: atom_id res chain seq x y z
N MET A 1 3.70 -20.30 11.22
CA MET A 1 4.30 -19.67 10.02
C MET A 1 4.04 -18.19 10.16
N ASN A 2 5.08 -17.34 10.17
CA ASN A 2 4.87 -15.89 10.14
C ASN A 2 4.13 -15.57 8.84
N LYS A 3 2.98 -14.90 8.96
CA LYS A 3 2.24 -14.39 7.81
C LYS A 3 2.96 -13.12 7.41
N ASN A 4 3.71 -13.17 6.31
CA ASN A 4 4.37 -11.99 5.76
C ASN A 4 3.35 -11.22 4.93
N ILE A 5 2.90 -10.06 5.42
CA ILE A 5 1.88 -9.21 4.81
C ILE A 5 2.51 -7.88 4.41
N ILE A 6 2.38 -7.53 3.14
CA ILE A 6 2.84 -6.24 2.60
C ILE A 6 1.65 -5.31 2.40
N GLY A 7 1.79 -4.07 2.86
CA GLY A 7 0.88 -2.98 2.58
C GLY A 7 1.41 -2.17 1.41
N LEU A 8 0.56 -1.86 0.44
CA LEU A 8 0.91 -1.08 -0.73
C LEU A 8 -0.12 0.02 -0.95
N ASP A 9 0.35 1.25 -1.17
CA ASP A 9 -0.48 2.23 -1.85
C ASP A 9 -0.64 1.88 -3.34
N TRP A 10 -1.67 2.46 -3.96
CA TRP A 10 -1.90 2.29 -5.37
C TRP A 10 -1.19 3.35 -6.22
N ASP A 11 -1.64 4.60 -6.15
CA ASP A 11 -1.15 5.70 -6.99
C ASP A 11 0.27 6.07 -6.55
N GLY A 12 1.17 6.36 -7.50
CA GLY A 12 2.57 6.67 -7.19
C GLY A 12 3.43 5.48 -6.75
N VAL A 13 2.81 4.31 -6.49
CA VAL A 13 3.48 3.10 -6.00
C VAL A 13 3.24 1.90 -6.92
N VAL A 14 2.10 1.23 -6.80
CA VAL A 14 1.78 0.06 -7.65
C VAL A 14 1.50 0.48 -9.10
N SER A 15 0.86 1.63 -9.31
CA SER A 15 0.59 2.16 -10.65
C SER A 15 1.87 2.43 -11.45
N ASP A 16 2.92 2.89 -10.75
CA ASP A 16 4.14 3.39 -11.38
C ASP A 16 5.24 2.32 -11.40
N TYR A 17 5.27 1.46 -10.38
CA TYR A 17 6.31 0.45 -10.17
C TYR A 17 5.76 -0.98 -10.10
N GLY A 18 4.64 -1.25 -10.77
CA GLY A 18 3.93 -2.53 -10.73
C GLY A 18 4.81 -3.76 -10.97
N ALA A 19 5.76 -3.70 -11.91
CA ALA A 19 6.69 -4.82 -12.15
C ALA A 19 7.64 -5.11 -10.97
N ALA A 20 8.12 -4.06 -10.29
CA ALA A 20 8.98 -4.20 -9.12
C ALA A 20 8.19 -4.78 -7.93
N PHE A 21 6.97 -4.29 -7.72
CA PHE A 21 6.09 -4.80 -6.66
C PHE A 21 5.58 -6.21 -6.97
N SER A 22 5.31 -6.56 -8.22
CA SER A 22 5.01 -7.93 -8.64
C SER A 22 6.14 -8.90 -8.27
N TYR A 23 7.40 -8.51 -8.51
CA TYR A 23 8.55 -9.31 -8.10
C TYR A 23 8.66 -9.39 -6.56
N LEU A 24 8.52 -8.26 -5.86
CA LEU A 24 8.60 -8.20 -4.40
C LEU A 24 7.52 -9.07 -3.73
N MET A 25 6.31 -9.10 -4.28
CA MET A 25 5.18 -9.91 -3.79
C MET A 25 5.52 -11.40 -3.68
N GLN A 26 6.49 -11.91 -4.45
CA GLN A 26 6.94 -13.31 -4.35
C GLN A 26 7.54 -13.66 -2.97
N LEU A 27 7.93 -12.65 -2.18
CA LEU A 27 8.46 -12.81 -0.82
C LEU A 27 7.39 -12.74 0.27
N PHE A 28 6.17 -12.37 -0.09
CA PHE A 28 5.05 -12.16 0.82
C PHE A 28 3.93 -13.18 0.58
N GLN A 29 3.15 -13.45 1.62
CA GLN A 29 2.02 -14.37 1.54
C GLN A 29 0.73 -13.67 1.13
N HIS A 30 0.60 -12.38 1.48
CA HIS A 30 -0.61 -11.59 1.26
C HIS A 30 -0.26 -10.12 1.01
N CYS A 31 -1.06 -9.47 0.17
CA CYS A 31 -0.99 -8.05 -0.13
C CYS A 31 -2.24 -7.35 0.42
N VAL A 32 -2.07 -6.19 1.03
CA VAL A 32 -3.17 -5.28 1.34
C VAL A 32 -2.94 -4.00 0.53
N ILE A 33 -3.76 -3.77 -0.48
CA ILE A 33 -3.83 -2.47 -1.13
C ILE A 33 -4.59 -1.52 -0.21
N ILE A 34 -3.97 -0.40 0.16
CA ILE A 34 -4.55 0.61 1.06
C ILE A 34 -4.49 1.95 0.33
N THR A 35 -5.62 2.39 -0.19
CA THR A 35 -5.65 3.50 -1.16
C THR A 35 -6.80 4.48 -0.92
N VAL A 36 -6.67 5.70 -1.44
CA VAL A 36 -7.78 6.66 -1.57
C VAL A 36 -8.52 6.53 -2.90
N ASN A 37 -8.04 5.69 -3.81
CA ASN A 37 -8.59 5.50 -5.13
C ASN A 37 -9.72 4.46 -5.12
N ASP A 38 -10.96 4.95 -5.24
CA ASP A 38 -12.18 4.13 -5.18
C ASP A 38 -12.43 3.23 -6.39
N ARG A 39 -11.60 3.35 -7.44
CA ARG A 39 -11.73 2.56 -8.67
C ARG A 39 -10.96 1.25 -8.61
N ILE A 40 -10.15 1.03 -7.58
CA ILE A 40 -9.29 -0.14 -7.51
C ILE A 40 -10.10 -1.36 -7.11
N THR A 41 -9.91 -2.44 -7.87
CA THR A 41 -10.59 -3.72 -7.66
C THR A 41 -9.55 -4.83 -7.58
N HIS A 42 -9.95 -5.98 -7.03
CA HIS A 42 -9.07 -7.15 -6.93
C HIS A 42 -8.58 -7.60 -8.30
N ASP A 43 -9.39 -7.41 -9.35
CA ASP A 43 -9.06 -7.76 -10.72
C ASP A 43 -7.93 -6.89 -11.27
N ILE A 44 -8.04 -5.58 -11.06
CA ILE A 44 -7.00 -4.63 -11.49
C ILE A 44 -5.70 -4.89 -10.72
N ALA A 45 -5.79 -5.06 -9.40
CA ALA A 45 -4.62 -5.30 -8.56
C ALA A 45 -3.91 -6.62 -8.90
N ALA A 46 -4.68 -7.70 -9.11
CA ALA A 46 -4.15 -9.01 -9.49
C ALA A 46 -3.46 -8.99 -10.85
N ASP A 47 -4.01 -8.26 -11.82
CA ASP A 47 -3.41 -8.12 -13.16
C ASP A 47 -2.08 -7.39 -13.10
N VAL A 48 -2.03 -6.23 -12.43
CA VAL A 48 -0.80 -5.41 -12.32
C VAL A 48 0.28 -6.11 -11.50
N LEU A 49 -0.09 -6.73 -10.38
CA LEU A 49 0.87 -7.43 -9.51
C LEU A 49 1.17 -8.85 -9.99
N ASN A 50 0.44 -9.37 -10.99
CA ASN A 50 0.56 -10.73 -11.51
C ASN A 50 0.50 -11.80 -10.39
N ILE A 51 -0.49 -11.69 -9.51
CA ILE A 51 -0.74 -12.64 -8.41
C ILE A 51 -2.23 -13.04 -8.35
N GLU A 52 -2.52 -14.10 -7.61
CA GLU A 52 -3.90 -14.58 -7.42
C GLU A 52 -4.72 -13.60 -6.57
N LYS A 53 -5.99 -13.39 -6.95
CA LYS A 53 -6.90 -12.41 -6.31
C LYS A 53 -7.14 -12.69 -4.82
N ASP A 54 -7.07 -13.94 -4.40
CA ASP A 54 -7.27 -14.36 -3.01
C ASP A 54 -6.11 -13.96 -2.09
N LYS A 55 -4.95 -13.62 -2.66
CA LYS A 55 -3.80 -13.04 -1.94
C LYS A 55 -3.88 -11.52 -1.79
N ILE A 56 -4.98 -10.90 -2.19
CA ILE A 56 -5.17 -9.45 -2.15
C ILE A 56 -6.35 -9.12 -1.25
N SER A 57 -6.13 -8.19 -0.34
CA SER A 57 -7.19 -7.41 0.31
C SER A 57 -7.14 -5.97 -0.22
N ILE A 58 -8.30 -5.32 -0.33
CA ILE A 58 -8.38 -3.92 -0.72
C ILE A 58 -9.10 -3.14 0.38
N GLU A 59 -8.45 -2.09 0.87
CA GLU A 59 -9.02 -1.08 1.76
C GLU A 59 -9.04 0.24 1.00
N ILE A 60 -10.24 0.79 0.78
CA ILE A 60 -10.46 2.09 0.16
C ILE A 60 -10.83 3.10 1.24
N CYS A 61 -10.11 4.21 1.30
CA CYS A 61 -10.34 5.27 2.27
C CYS A 61 -11.76 5.83 2.09
N PRO A 62 -12.60 5.85 3.13
CA PRO A 62 -13.91 6.45 3.03
C PRO A 62 -13.79 7.97 2.94
N ASP A 63 -14.71 8.61 2.20
CA ASP A 63 -14.75 10.07 2.03
C ASP A 63 -14.68 10.84 3.36
N SER A 64 -15.29 10.31 4.42
CA SER A 64 -15.29 10.91 5.75
C SER A 64 -13.91 10.97 6.42
N ARG A 65 -12.94 10.19 5.93
CA ARG A 65 -11.56 10.15 6.43
C ARG A 65 -10.55 10.68 5.41
N VAL A 66 -10.97 11.15 4.24
CA VAL A 66 -10.04 11.60 3.18
C VAL A 66 -9.16 12.78 3.60
N VAL A 67 -9.58 13.60 4.57
CA VAL A 67 -8.75 14.69 5.11
C VAL A 67 -7.65 14.19 6.07
N ASP A 68 -7.78 12.97 6.56
CA ASP A 68 -6.92 12.29 7.53
C ASP A 68 -6.56 10.88 7.00
N TYR A 69 -6.40 10.76 5.68
CA TYR A 69 -6.06 9.48 5.08
C TYR A 69 -4.72 8.92 5.59
N PRO A 70 -3.67 9.71 5.95
CA PRO A 70 -2.43 9.14 6.46
C PRO A 70 -2.64 8.29 7.72
N THR A 71 -3.36 8.84 8.70
CA THR A 71 -3.71 8.11 9.93
C THR A 71 -4.59 6.92 9.62
N TRP A 72 -5.58 7.08 8.74
CA TRP A 72 -6.45 5.97 8.33
C TRP A 72 -5.67 4.83 7.65
N LYS A 73 -4.70 5.14 6.79
CA LYS A 73 -3.85 4.10 6.15
C LYS A 73 -3.01 3.35 7.20
N ALA A 74 -2.46 4.06 8.19
CA ALA A 74 -1.75 3.44 9.31
C ALA A 74 -2.67 2.54 10.16
N GLU A 75 -3.90 2.97 10.43
CA GLU A 75 -4.93 2.14 11.09
C GLU A 75 -5.22 0.85 10.31
N MET A 76 -5.28 0.93 8.96
CA MET A 76 -5.46 -0.26 8.12
C MET A 76 -4.25 -1.19 8.16
N CYS A 77 -3.04 -0.64 8.20
CA CYS A 77 -1.83 -1.44 8.40
C CYS A 77 -1.88 -2.22 9.73
N LEU A 78 -2.29 -1.58 10.83
CA LEU A 78 -2.48 -2.25 12.13
C LEU A 78 -3.57 -3.33 12.09
N LYS A 79 -4.73 -2.99 11.51
CA LYS A 79 -5.87 -3.91 11.38
C LYS A 79 -5.47 -5.21 10.68
N HIS A 80 -4.68 -5.11 9.62
CA HIS A 80 -4.23 -6.26 8.83
C HIS A 80 -2.92 -6.87 9.29
N ARG A 81 -2.23 -6.25 10.26
CA ARG A 81 -0.89 -6.64 10.71
C ARG A 81 0.11 -6.64 9.55
N VAL A 82 0.10 -5.55 8.78
CA VAL A 82 1.09 -5.28 7.73
C VAL A 82 2.48 -5.23 8.36
N ASP A 83 3.42 -6.01 7.81
CA ASP A 83 4.81 -6.02 8.27
C ASP A 83 5.62 -4.85 7.71
N ILE A 84 5.30 -4.43 6.48
CA ILE A 84 5.91 -3.27 5.83
C ILE A 84 4.93 -2.59 4.87
N MET A 85 4.84 -1.26 4.95
CA MET A 85 4.03 -0.40 4.07
C MET A 85 4.91 0.33 3.06
N PHE A 86 4.45 0.41 1.81
CA PHE A 86 5.03 1.27 0.78
C PHE A 86 3.99 2.30 0.33
N ASP A 87 4.33 3.57 0.45
CA ASP A 87 3.46 4.70 0.10
C ASP A 87 4.31 5.80 -0.53
N ASP A 88 3.79 6.58 -1.48
CA ASP A 88 4.54 7.70 -2.07
C ASP A 88 4.44 8.98 -1.23
N ASP A 89 3.46 9.05 -0.31
CA ASP A 89 3.28 10.17 0.61
C ASP A 89 4.11 9.99 1.90
N PRO A 90 5.07 10.89 2.18
CA PRO A 90 5.84 10.85 3.43
C PRO A 90 4.96 10.98 4.69
N ASN A 91 3.79 11.61 4.61
CA ASN A 91 2.89 11.73 5.78
C ASN A 91 2.30 10.37 6.19
N VAL A 92 2.02 9.48 5.23
CA VAL A 92 1.57 8.12 5.54
C VAL A 92 2.68 7.34 6.23
N VAL A 93 3.91 7.50 5.77
CA VAL A 93 5.09 6.84 6.36
C VAL A 93 5.32 7.33 7.79
N LEU A 94 5.21 8.63 8.04
CA LEU A 94 5.28 9.19 9.39
C LEU A 94 4.18 8.64 10.30
N ALA A 95 2.92 8.60 9.83
CA ALA A 95 1.81 8.03 10.59
C ALA A 95 1.99 6.54 10.90
N CYS A 96 2.59 5.77 9.99
CA CYS A 96 2.96 4.37 10.21
C CYS A 96 4.05 4.24 11.29
N GLN A 97 5.07 5.10 11.25
CA GLN A 97 6.17 5.08 12.22
C GLN A 97 5.71 5.43 13.65
N GLU A 98 4.78 6.36 13.79
CA GLU A 98 4.14 6.67 15.09
C GLU A 98 3.44 5.46 15.72
N GLN A 99 3.06 4.49 14.89
CA GLN A 99 2.41 3.24 15.28
C GLN A 99 3.36 2.03 15.27
N GLU A 100 4.68 2.26 15.18
CA GLU A 100 5.72 1.23 15.13
C GLU A 100 5.62 0.28 13.92
N ILE A 101 5.02 0.74 12.82
CA ILE A 101 4.91 0.00 11.55
C ILE A 101 6.11 0.35 10.67
N LEU A 102 6.78 -0.64 10.09
CA LEU A 102 7.82 -0.38 9.10
C LEU A 102 7.18 0.21 7.84
N ALA A 103 7.67 1.35 7.39
CA ALA A 103 7.16 1.99 6.19
C ALA A 103 8.29 2.64 5.38
N ILE A 104 8.17 2.58 4.06
CA ILE A 104 9.13 3.13 3.10
C ILE A 104 8.39 4.08 2.17
N THR A 105 8.88 5.32 2.07
CA THR A 105 8.40 6.25 1.06
C THR A 105 8.97 5.86 -0.30
N VAL A 106 8.11 5.64 -1.29
CA VAL A 106 8.49 5.36 -2.67
C VAL A 106 8.14 6.57 -3.51
N SER A 107 9.09 7.50 -3.65
CA SER A 107 8.83 8.74 -4.37
C SER A 107 10.04 9.17 -5.18
N GLU A 108 9.75 9.67 -6.38
CA GLU A 108 10.66 10.47 -7.19
C GLU A 108 10.50 11.97 -6.90
N TYR A 109 10.09 12.38 -5.69
CA TYR A 109 9.75 13.77 -5.36
C TYR A 109 10.80 14.81 -5.81
N ILE A 110 12.06 14.41 -5.96
CA ILE A 110 13.16 15.27 -6.40
C ILE A 110 13.21 15.46 -7.94
N TYR A 111 12.55 14.63 -8.75
CA TYR A 111 12.67 14.66 -10.22
C TYR A 111 11.35 14.87 -11.00
N ARG A 112 10.18 14.83 -10.36
CA ARG A 112 8.89 14.97 -11.09
C ARG A 112 8.46 16.42 -11.35
N TYR A 113 9.09 17.40 -10.68
CA TYR A 113 8.72 18.82 -10.76
C TYR A 113 9.91 19.77 -10.98
N GLU A 114 11.08 19.26 -11.37
CA GLU A 114 12.17 20.08 -11.96
C GLU A 114 12.08 20.11 -13.48
#